data_AF-A0AAX4HWZ8-F1
#
_entry.id   AF-A0AAX4HWZ8-F1
#
_cell.length_a   1.000
_cell.length_b   1.000
_cell.length_c   1.000
_cell.angle_alpha   90.00
_cell.angle_beta   90.00
_cell.angle_gamma   90.00
#
_symmetry.space_group_name_H-M   'P 1'
#
loop_
_entity.id
_entity.type
_entity.pdbx_description
1 polymer ?
#
loop_
_entity_poly.entity_id
_entity_poly.type
_entity_poly.pdbx_seq_one_letter_code
_entity_poly.pdbx_strand_id
1 'polypeptide(L)'
;MMDWARVEKSRSGSPALSYRACDWCRSRKVRCNRKSPCRNCAQQKIPCERKLQTKPRAHAQRVLISPEYKDKIDCIEKRLERIADILTELTAQALVLKTEQSPSPKPHPLLVASSPPTAKANTQEPRGQV
;
A
#
# COMPACT_ATOMS: atom_id res chain seq x y z
N MET A 1 -36.65 -21.15 -7.77
CA MET A 1 -37.12 -21.66 -6.47
C MET A 1 -36.71 -23.11 -6.43
N MET A 2 -35.61 -23.43 -5.73
CA MET A 2 -35.07 -24.79 -5.69
C MET A 2 -34.96 -25.22 -4.24
N ASP A 3 -35.75 -26.22 -3.89
CA ASP A 3 -35.86 -26.93 -2.62
C ASP A 3 -34.53 -27.57 -2.18
N TRP A 4 -34.05 -27.20 -0.99
CA TRP A 4 -32.95 -27.88 -0.29
C TRP A 4 -33.48 -28.61 0.96
N ALA A 5 -34.57 -29.35 0.82
CA ALA A 5 -35.06 -30.22 1.87
C ALA A 5 -34.54 -31.65 1.67
N ARG A 6 -33.75 -32.10 2.67
CA ARG A 6 -33.70 -33.46 3.20
C ARG A 6 -32.68 -34.47 2.64
N VAL A 7 -31.56 -34.59 3.36
CA VAL A 7 -30.93 -35.90 3.66
C VAL A 7 -30.68 -35.99 5.16
N GLU A 8 -31.57 -36.69 5.85
CA GLU A 8 -31.27 -37.34 7.13
C GLU A 8 -30.35 -38.52 6.88
N LYS A 9 -29.22 -38.60 7.59
CA LYS A 9 -28.74 -39.87 8.16
C LYS A 9 -27.62 -39.60 9.16
N SER A 10 -27.92 -39.89 10.42
CA SER A 10 -27.02 -40.26 11.50
C SER A 10 -25.52 -40.31 11.16
N ARG A 11 -24.77 -39.27 11.52
CA ARG A 11 -23.30 -39.36 11.65
C ARG A 11 -22.94 -39.70 13.09
N SER A 12 -23.30 -40.90 13.52
CA SER A 12 -22.52 -41.63 14.51
C SER A 12 -21.20 -42.05 13.86
N GLY A 13 -20.31 -41.07 13.67
CA GLY A 13 -18.99 -41.26 13.11
C GLY A 13 -18.00 -40.59 14.03
N SER A 14 -17.56 -41.32 15.06
CA SER A 14 -16.38 -40.98 15.86
C SER A 14 -15.28 -40.52 14.90
N PRO A 15 -14.75 -39.29 15.03
CA PRO A 15 -13.78 -38.81 14.06
C PRO A 15 -12.60 -39.75 14.09
N ALA A 16 -12.28 -40.33 12.94
CA ALA A 16 -11.08 -41.11 12.73
C ALA A 16 -9.87 -40.28 13.17
N LEU A 17 -9.43 -40.45 14.42
CA LEU A 17 -8.26 -39.82 15.02
C LEU A 17 -6.94 -40.33 14.42
N SER A 18 -6.96 -40.90 13.21
CA SER A 18 -5.99 -41.91 12.77
C SER A 18 -4.93 -41.41 11.77
N TYR A 19 -4.59 -40.12 11.74
CA TYR A 19 -3.45 -39.66 10.92
C TYR A 19 -2.38 -38.80 11.60
N ARG A 20 -2.63 -38.26 12.80
CA ARG A 20 -1.67 -37.37 13.48
C ARG A 20 -0.79 -38.14 14.46
N ALA A 21 0.52 -37.85 14.45
CA ALA A 21 1.43 -38.29 15.50
C ALA A 21 0.99 -37.73 16.87
N CYS A 22 1.15 -38.52 17.95
CA CYS A 22 0.85 -38.05 19.30
C CYS A 22 1.71 -36.85 19.71
N ASP A 23 1.25 -36.09 20.70
CA ASP A 23 1.90 -34.83 21.07
C ASP A 23 3.31 -35.05 21.61
N TRP A 24 3.53 -36.11 22.39
CA TRP A 24 4.88 -36.44 22.88
C TRP A 24 5.86 -36.76 21.74
N CYS A 25 5.47 -37.58 20.77
CA CYS A 25 6.34 -37.90 19.64
C CYS A 25 6.61 -36.66 18.77
N ARG A 26 5.63 -35.75 18.62
CA ARG A 26 5.82 -34.48 17.92
C ARG A 26 6.82 -33.59 18.66
N SER A 27 6.68 -33.41 19.97
CA SER A 27 7.58 -32.60 20.78
C SER A 27 9.01 -33.15 20.80
N ARG A 28 9.16 -34.47 20.82
CA ARG A 28 10.46 -35.16 20.76
C ARG A 28 11.00 -35.36 19.35
N LYS A 29 10.25 -34.97 18.31
CA LYS A 29 10.58 -35.16 16.90
C LYS A 29 10.95 -36.62 16.54
N VAL A 30 10.28 -37.59 17.16
CA VAL A 30 10.48 -39.03 16.90
C VAL A 30 9.33 -39.62 16.09
N ARG A 31 9.60 -40.70 15.35
CA ARG A 31 8.60 -41.36 14.51
C ARG A 31 7.48 -41.96 15.36
N CYS A 32 6.24 -41.55 15.12
CA CYS A 32 5.06 -42.10 15.77
C CYS A 32 4.42 -43.19 14.92
N ASN A 33 4.14 -44.36 15.51
CA ASN A 33 3.39 -45.45 14.86
C ASN A 33 1.87 -45.23 14.87
N ARG A 34 1.37 -44.10 15.39
CA ARG A 34 -0.04 -43.66 15.39
C ARG A 34 -1.04 -44.64 16.02
N LYS A 35 -0.57 -45.68 16.72
CA LYS A 35 -1.37 -46.56 17.58
C LYS A 35 -1.60 -45.86 18.93
N SER A 36 -2.63 -46.27 19.67
CA SER A 36 -2.98 -45.71 20.98
C SER A 36 -2.99 -46.83 22.02
N PRO A 37 -1.96 -46.95 22.88
CA PRO A 37 -0.76 -46.11 22.97
C PRO A 37 0.26 -46.34 21.83
N CYS A 38 1.06 -45.31 21.55
CA CYS A 38 2.13 -45.40 20.56
C CYS A 38 3.31 -46.25 21.09
N ARG A 39 4.11 -46.89 20.23
CA ARG A 39 5.23 -47.78 20.69
C ARG A 39 6.19 -47.06 21.61
N ASN A 40 6.60 -45.84 21.25
CA ASN A 40 7.52 -45.05 22.06
C ASN A 40 6.85 -44.62 23.39
N CYS A 41 5.58 -44.26 23.35
CA CYS A 41 4.81 -43.85 24.52
C CYS A 41 4.65 -45.01 25.52
N ALA A 42 4.37 -46.21 25.01
CA ALA A 42 4.26 -47.43 25.78
C ALA A 42 5.61 -47.82 26.41
N GLN A 43 6.70 -47.77 25.63
CA GLN A 43 8.04 -48.05 26.14
C GLN A 43 8.49 -47.08 27.23
N GLN A 44 8.15 -45.80 27.07
CA GLN A 44 8.51 -44.73 28.02
C GLN A 44 7.51 -44.61 29.19
N LYS A 45 6.44 -45.42 29.22
CA LYS A 45 5.38 -45.41 30.25
C LYS A 45 4.78 -44.03 30.51
N ILE A 46 4.56 -43.27 29.45
CA ILE A 46 3.99 -41.91 29.48
C ILE A 46 2.60 -41.87 28.83
N PRO A 47 1.76 -40.87 29.14
CA PRO A 47 0.46 -40.72 28.51
C PRO A 47 0.58 -40.41 27.01
N CYS A 48 -0.05 -41.24 26.18
CA CYS A 48 -0.08 -41.07 24.73
C CYS A 48 -1.22 -40.13 24.30
N GLU A 49 -1.04 -38.83 24.53
CA GLU A 49 -2.05 -37.83 24.20
C GLU A 49 -2.04 -37.45 22.71
N ARG A 50 -3.23 -37.32 22.12
CA ARG A 50 -3.47 -36.75 20.79
C ARG A 50 -4.45 -35.59 20.95
N LYS A 51 -4.04 -34.55 21.67
CA LYS A 51 -4.84 -33.34 21.85
C LYS A 51 -5.00 -32.69 20.48
N LEU A 52 -6.21 -32.76 19.94
CA LEU A 52 -6.60 -31.92 18.84
C LEU A 52 -6.46 -30.51 19.38
N GLN A 53 -5.51 -29.72 18.89
CA GLN A 53 -5.48 -28.32 19.25
C GLN A 53 -6.65 -27.65 18.54
N THR A 54 -7.85 -27.85 19.09
CA THR A 54 -8.93 -26.87 19.02
C THR A 54 -8.52 -25.71 19.92
N LYS A 55 -7.34 -25.12 19.68
CA LYS A 55 -7.24 -23.71 19.99
C LYS A 55 -8.26 -23.12 19.02
N PRO A 56 -9.37 -22.49 19.48
CA PRO A 56 -10.03 -21.55 18.61
C PRO A 56 -8.90 -20.62 18.21
N ARG A 57 -8.48 -20.69 16.95
CA ARG A 57 -7.60 -19.67 16.38
C ARG A 57 -8.40 -18.42 16.65
N ALA A 58 -8.02 -17.64 17.68
CA ALA A 58 -8.67 -16.39 17.97
C ALA A 58 -8.78 -15.73 16.61
N HIS A 59 -10.02 -15.60 16.11
CA HIS A 59 -10.25 -15.12 14.77
C HIS A 59 -9.44 -13.84 14.74
N ALA A 60 -8.34 -13.83 13.97
CA ALA A 60 -7.54 -12.65 13.82
C ALA A 60 -8.56 -11.66 13.29
N GLN A 61 -9.06 -10.81 14.17
CA GLN A 61 -10.13 -9.90 13.89
C GLN A 61 -9.47 -9.01 12.86
N ARG A 62 -9.72 -9.31 11.57
CA ARG A 62 -9.64 -8.32 10.52
C ARG A 62 -10.50 -7.23 11.09
N VAL A 63 -9.85 -6.20 11.61
CA VAL A 63 -10.50 -5.06 12.22
C VAL A 63 -11.42 -4.58 11.12
N LEU A 64 -12.71 -4.89 11.27
CA LEU A 64 -13.75 -4.16 10.59
C LEU A 64 -13.43 -2.73 11.00
N ILE A 65 -12.99 -1.90 10.06
CA ILE A 65 -12.73 -0.48 10.31
C ILE A 65 -13.95 0.00 11.08
N SER A 66 -13.79 0.24 12.38
CA SER A 66 -14.95 0.57 13.22
C SER A 66 -15.59 1.82 12.62
N PRO A 67 -16.91 2.00 12.75
CA PRO A 67 -17.58 3.21 12.26
C PRO A 67 -16.81 4.49 12.63
N GLU A 68 -16.21 4.52 13.83
CA GLU A 68 -15.35 5.60 14.33
C GLU A 68 -14.13 5.92 13.45
N TYR A 69 -13.52 4.93 12.78
CA TYR A 69 -12.40 5.16 11.87
C TYR A 69 -12.86 5.70 10.52
N LYS A 70 -14.07 5.36 10.06
CA LYS A 70 -14.65 5.97 8.85
C LYS A 70 -14.92 7.45 9.07
N ASP A 71 -15.54 7.79 10.20
CA ASP A 71 -15.81 9.19 10.56
C ASP A 71 -14.50 10.01 10.69
N LYS A 72 -13.43 9.38 11.21
CA LYS A 72 -12.10 9.99 11.26
C LYS A 72 -11.51 10.22 9.87
N ILE A 73 -11.67 9.28 8.94
CA ILE A 73 -11.20 9.43 7.56
C ILE A 73 -11.96 10.59 6.89
N ASP A 74 -13.29 10.61 6.98
CA ASP A 74 -14.11 11.68 6.39
C ASP A 74 -13.76 13.07 6.96
N CYS A 75 -13.45 13.14 8.26
CA CYS A 75 -12.98 14.37 8.90
C CYS A 75 -11.61 14.83 8.37
N ILE A 76 -10.70 13.89 8.14
CA ILE A 76 -9.38 14.19 7.56
C ILE A 76 -9.54 14.70 6.12
N GLU A 77 -10.36 14.05 5.30
CA GLU A 77 -10.61 14.45 3.90
C GLU A 77 -11.13 15.88 3.82
N LYS A 78 -12.18 16.22 4.59
CA LYS A 78 -12.72 17.59 4.65
C LYS A 78 -11.70 18.63 5.09
N ARG A 79 -10.80 18.27 6.03
CA ARG A 79 -9.74 19.18 6.48
C ARG A 79 -8.68 19.38 5.39
N LEU A 80 -8.35 18.34 4.63
CA LEU A 80 -7.40 18.44 3.52
C LEU A 80 -7.95 19.27 2.37
N GLU A 81 -9.23 19.09 2.01
CA GLU A 81 -9.91 19.93 1.01
C GLU A 81 -9.84 21.41 1.40
N ARG A 82 -10.20 21.74 2.64
CA ARG A 82 -10.12 23.12 3.13
C ARG A 82 -8.70 23.69 3.09
N ILE A 83 -7.68 22.89 3.40
CA ILE A 83 -6.28 23.33 3.30
C ILE A 83 -5.91 23.58 1.85
N ALA A 84 -6.32 22.69 0.93
CA ALA A 84 -6.06 22.85 -0.49
C ALA A 84 -6.71 24.13 -1.03
N ASP A 85 -7.97 24.41 -0.68
CA ASP A 85 -8.69 25.61 -1.08
C ASP A 85 -7.95 26.89 -0.62
N ILE A 86 -7.58 26.95 0.66
CA ILE A 86 -6.84 28.09 1.22
C ILE A 86 -5.50 28.28 0.50
N LEU A 87 -4.77 27.19 0.22
CA LEU A 87 -3.51 27.28 -0.51
C LEU A 87 -3.72 27.78 -1.94
N THR A 88 -4.74 27.30 -2.65
CA THR A 88 -5.05 27.78 -4.00
C THR A 88 -5.40 29.26 -3.99
N GLU A 89 -6.20 29.73 -3.03
CA GLU A 89 -6.57 31.14 -2.89
C GLU A 89 -5.33 32.01 -2.63
N LEU A 90 -4.48 31.62 -1.68
CA LEU A 90 -3.25 32.36 -1.37
C LEU A 90 -2.28 32.40 -2.56
N THR A 91 -2.17 31.31 -3.32
CA THR A 91 -1.36 31.30 -4.54
C THR A 91 -1.93 32.22 -5.62
N ALA A 92 -3.26 32.24 -5.80
CA ALA A 92 -3.91 33.15 -6.74
C ALA A 92 -3.67 34.62 -6.35
N GLN A 93 -3.83 34.96 -5.06
CA GLN A 93 -3.52 36.30 -4.55
C GLN A 93 -2.03 36.67 -4.77
N ALA A 94 -1.12 35.74 -4.53
CA ALA A 94 0.32 35.97 -4.75
C ALA A 94 0.69 36.17 -6.23
N LEU A 95 -0.05 35.56 -7.16
CA LEU A 95 0.12 35.81 -8.60
C LEU A 95 -0.41 37.18 -9.01
N VAL A 96 -1.57 37.60 -8.49
CA VAL A 96 -2.14 38.93 -8.75
C VAL A 96 -1.18 40.04 -8.26
N LEU A 97 -0.63 39.91 -7.04
CA LEU A 97 0.31 40.90 -6.48
C LEU A 97 1.65 40.98 -7.24
N LYS A 98 2.05 39.94 -7.98
CA LYS A 98 3.26 39.96 -8.82
C LYS A 98 3.06 40.66 -10.17
N THR A 99 1.81 40.88 -10.59
CA THR A 99 1.51 41.49 -11.90
C THR A 99 1.56 43.02 -11.84
N GLU A 100 1.39 43.60 -10.66
CA GLU A 100 1.44 45.05 -10.39
C GLU A 100 2.86 45.54 -10.03
N GLN A 101 3.91 44.94 -10.61
CA GLN A 101 5.29 45.43 -10.44
C GLN A 101 6.10 45.26 -11.73
N SER A 102 5.61 45.85 -12.82
CA SER A 102 6.40 46.18 -14.01
C SER A 102 6.08 47.61 -14.46
N PRO A 103 6.87 48.63 -14.08
CA PRO A 103 6.76 49.95 -14.69
C PRO A 103 7.38 49.88 -16.08
N SER A 104 6.51 49.95 -17.09
CA SER A 104 6.86 50.19 -18.49
C SER A 104 7.93 51.30 -18.63
N PRO A 105 9.08 51.06 -19.30
CA PRO A 105 9.96 52.14 -19.71
C PRO A 105 9.34 52.83 -20.93
N LYS A 106 8.76 54.01 -20.72
CA LYS A 106 8.37 54.92 -21.79
C LYS A 106 9.61 55.28 -22.63
N PRO A 107 9.63 55.07 -23.96
CA PRO A 107 10.61 55.73 -24.80
C PRO A 107 10.20 57.20 -24.96
N HIS A 108 10.97 58.12 -24.39
CA HIS A 108 10.87 59.55 -24.68
C HIS A 108 11.74 59.89 -25.92
N PRO A 109 11.41 60.98 -26.65
CA PRO A 109 11.60 61.14 -28.07
C PRO A 109 13.00 61.66 -28.41
N LEU A 110 13.31 61.61 -29.71
CA LEU A 110 14.44 62.22 -30.41
C LEU A 110 15.61 61.29 -30.75
N LEU A 111 15.35 60.24 -31.52
CA LEU A 111 16.27 59.88 -32.61
C LEU A 111 15.47 59.79 -33.90
N VAL A 112 15.43 60.93 -34.56
CA VAL A 112 14.95 61.13 -35.93
C VAL A 112 15.66 60.15 -36.85
N ALA A 113 14.85 59.52 -37.71
CA ALA A 113 15.29 58.69 -38.80
C ALA A 113 16.28 59.44 -39.73
N SER A 114 17.34 58.76 -40.12
CA SER A 114 17.99 58.99 -41.42
C SER A 114 18.66 57.69 -41.87
N SER A 115 18.02 57.00 -42.81
CA SER A 115 18.65 55.97 -43.67
C SER A 115 19.31 56.68 -44.88
N PRO A 116 19.98 56.01 -45.86
CA PRO A 116 20.75 54.74 -45.94
C PRO A 116 22.11 54.99 -46.71
N PRO A 117 22.56 54.16 -47.68
CA PRO A 117 23.32 52.90 -47.64
C PRO A 117 24.78 53.02 -48.20
N THR A 118 25.63 51.99 -48.04
CA THR A 118 26.69 51.49 -48.97
C THR A 118 27.68 50.59 -48.18
N ALA A 119 27.78 49.28 -48.43
CA ALA A 119 28.47 48.56 -49.51
C ALA A 119 29.98 48.31 -49.28
N LYS A 120 30.35 47.01 -49.29
CA LYS A 120 31.68 46.40 -49.53
C LYS A 120 32.65 46.40 -48.33
N ALA A 121 33.50 45.40 -48.07
CA ALA A 121 33.81 44.14 -48.73
C ALA A 121 34.40 43.18 -47.67
N ASN A 122 33.96 41.92 -47.72
CA ASN A 122 34.57 40.80 -47.03
C ASN A 122 35.86 40.41 -47.75
N THR A 123 37.00 40.38 -47.05
CA THR A 123 38.28 39.88 -47.59
C THR A 123 38.63 38.56 -46.91
N GLN A 124 38.94 37.58 -47.76
CA GLN A 124 39.21 36.17 -47.49
C GLN A 124 40.46 35.90 -46.62
N GLU A 125 40.39 34.76 -45.89
CA GLU A 125 41.37 33.66 -45.62
C GLU A 125 42.83 33.77 -46.16
N PRO A 126 43.81 32.87 -45.82
CA PRO A 126 43.97 31.89 -44.72
C PRO A 126 45.33 31.93 -43.99
N ARG A 127 45.50 31.06 -42.97
CA ARG A 127 46.65 30.11 -42.92
C ARG A 127 46.52 29.07 -41.81
N GLY A 128 46.37 27.80 -42.20
CA GLY A 128 46.69 26.63 -41.38
C GLY A 128 48.17 26.27 -41.56
N GLN A 129 48.82 25.91 -40.44
CA GLN A 129 50.17 25.32 -40.29
C GLN A 129 50.16 24.65 -38.90
N VAL A 130 50.78 23.50 -38.59
CA VAL A 130 51.43 22.36 -39.26
C VAL A 130 51.20 21.19 -38.29
#